data_AF-A0A534QAM3-F1
#
_entry.id   AF-A0A534QAM3-F1
#
_cell.length_a   1.000
_cell.length_b   1.000
_cell.length_c   1.000
_cell.angle_alpha   90.00
_cell.angle_beta   90.00
_cell.angle_gamma   90.00
#
_symmetry.space_group_name_H-M   'P 1'
#
loop_
_entity.id
_entity.type
_entity.pdbx_description
1 polymer ?
#
loop_
_entity_poly.entity_id
_entity_poly.type
_entity_poly.pdbx_seq_one_letter_code
_entity_poly.pdbx_strand_id
1 'polypeptide(L)'
;MTPFSGLSYKAAAFHAVIGRRPAGPAFPRSAAGHVRQHRYFLELKFDHDIKRFATTGTGVARAFGWLDPDTLKYSLQYRGEGEGIYDYGPREWSDQFAVTKAVRLDLPLVRLPNGPPLLTPVLPDALIHRRIALLRSVARQRHRFFLGYLDLGKGPVDIRIGRQILAWGETDNFRLLDNINPLDNSFGGFFLPLDERRLPLDMLRGSYHFGSIGPLADTFLEGFAAVGNKISLLPPIAPGSPWVPGGLGFPNPAVRMVPDVPNRRDIRAGARVVTTYRDVTYTVAHYYTYLDVPGVRFQIPGKNPPKFPLAFPKFGHEINAIERFPRVPITGGSLTFPIPPYYAIVRSEVAWLQGEPMNRQGRGSSADSQCGPGSAAPQCGGSAALHRLERENNVEGGLDPFVYPRFL
;
A
#
# COMPACT_ATOMS: atom_id res chain seq x y z
N MET A 1 8.69 -10.74 41.77
CA MET A 1 9.18 -10.35 40.43
C MET A 1 8.89 -8.88 40.22
N THR A 2 9.92 -8.07 39.99
CA THR A 2 9.84 -6.64 39.70
C THR A 2 9.05 -6.42 38.41
N PRO A 3 8.07 -5.49 38.35
CA PRO A 3 7.38 -5.16 37.10
C PRO A 3 8.42 -4.58 36.13
N PHE A 4 8.77 -5.34 35.09
CA PHE A 4 9.72 -4.88 34.09
C PHE A 4 8.97 -3.92 33.16
N SER A 5 9.09 -2.63 33.42
CA SER A 5 8.78 -1.60 32.43
C SER A 5 10.00 -1.45 31.54
N GLY A 6 9.80 -1.65 30.23
CA GLY A 6 10.87 -1.62 29.24
C GLY A 6 10.67 -0.44 28.32
N LEU A 7 11.68 0.41 28.21
CA LEU A 7 11.80 1.37 27.12
C LEU A 7 12.86 0.85 26.15
N SER A 8 12.48 0.66 24.89
CA SER A 8 13.42 0.33 23.82
C SER A 8 13.30 1.33 22.68
N TYR A 9 14.39 1.49 21.94
CA TYR A 9 14.42 2.39 20.79
C TYR A 9 15.22 1.78 19.64
N LYS A 10 14.84 2.16 18.41
CA LYS A 10 15.61 1.92 17.19
C LYS A 10 15.79 3.26 16.51
N ALA A 11 17.04 3.67 16.30
CA ALA A 11 17.37 4.91 15.62
C ALA A 11 18.37 4.66 14.50
N ALA A 12 18.11 5.24 13.34
CA ALA A 12 19.05 5.26 12.23
C ALA A 12 19.08 6.67 11.63
N ALA A 13 20.28 7.17 11.38
CA ALA A 13 20.50 8.42 10.68
C ALA A 13 21.49 8.18 9.54
N PHE A 14 21.15 8.63 8.35
CA PHE A 14 22.01 8.58 7.18
C PHE A 14 22.25 10.00 6.68
N HIS A 15 23.50 10.31 6.34
CA HIS A 15 23.91 11.61 5.82
C HIS A 15 24.84 11.42 4.62
N ALA A 16 24.50 12.03 3.48
CA ALA A 16 25.30 11.98 2.27
C ALA A 16 25.85 13.36 1.90
N VAL A 17 27.18 13.49 1.86
CA VAL A 17 27.92 14.69 1.43
C VAL A 17 28.85 14.33 0.28
N ILE A 18 28.97 15.20 -0.72
CA ILE A 18 29.87 14.99 -1.85
C ILE A 18 31.31 15.42 -1.48
N GLY A 19 32.25 14.48 -1.53
CA GLY A 19 33.69 14.77 -1.44
C GLY A 19 34.32 15.32 -2.73
N ARG A 20 33.84 14.91 -3.93
CA ARG A 20 34.28 15.41 -5.25
C ARG A 20 33.12 15.35 -6.26
N ARG A 21 33.06 16.31 -7.22
CA ARG A 21 32.04 16.31 -8.28
C ARG A 21 32.05 14.97 -9.05
N PRO A 22 30.91 14.28 -9.19
CA PRO A 22 30.88 13.01 -9.93
C PRO A 22 31.18 13.24 -11.42
N ALA A 23 32.11 12.45 -11.98
CA ALA A 23 32.36 12.35 -13.40
C ALA A 23 31.56 11.16 -13.96
N GLY A 24 30.40 11.44 -14.58
CA GLY A 24 29.51 10.44 -15.17
C GLY A 24 28.04 10.90 -15.18
N PRO A 25 27.11 10.14 -15.80
CA PRO A 25 25.68 10.46 -15.84
C PRO A 25 24.95 10.28 -14.49
N ALA A 26 25.66 10.38 -13.36
CA ALA A 26 25.10 10.27 -12.02
C ALA A 26 24.36 11.56 -11.65
N PHE A 27 23.07 11.60 -11.97
CA PHE A 27 22.16 12.61 -11.47
C PHE A 27 21.80 12.33 -10.00
N PRO A 28 21.58 13.37 -9.18
CA PRO A 28 21.55 14.80 -9.54
C PRO A 28 22.89 15.54 -9.32
N ARG A 29 23.15 16.60 -10.08
CA ARG A 29 24.42 17.37 -10.01
C ARG A 29 24.43 18.28 -8.77
N SER A 30 25.37 18.10 -7.84
CA SER A 30 25.57 19.01 -6.70
C SER A 30 27.06 19.37 -6.57
N ALA A 31 27.35 20.53 -5.99
CA ALA A 31 28.73 20.94 -5.71
C ALA A 31 29.35 20.08 -4.60
N ALA A 32 30.69 20.03 -4.55
CA ALA A 32 31.40 19.41 -3.43
C ALA A 32 31.05 20.14 -2.12
N GLY A 33 30.95 19.39 -1.02
CA GLY A 33 30.54 19.91 0.29
C GLY A 33 29.03 20.10 0.48
N HIS A 34 28.21 19.93 -0.55
CA HIS A 34 26.75 20.03 -0.42
C HIS A 34 26.16 18.77 0.20
N VAL A 35 25.32 18.93 1.24
CA VAL A 35 24.49 17.85 1.78
C VAL A 35 23.45 17.49 0.74
N ARG A 36 23.44 16.23 0.29
CA ARG A 36 22.44 15.76 -0.68
C ARG A 36 21.17 15.29 0.00
N GLN A 37 21.33 14.62 1.12
CA GLN A 37 20.25 13.90 1.77
C GLN A 37 20.63 13.67 3.22
N HIS A 38 19.69 13.92 4.11
CA HIS A 38 19.70 13.26 5.40
C HIS A 38 18.35 12.57 5.62
N ARG A 39 18.44 11.34 6.08
CA ARG A 39 17.29 10.53 6.44
C ARG A 39 17.41 10.13 7.89
N TYR A 40 16.30 10.20 8.61
CA TYR A 40 16.20 9.61 9.94
C TYR A 40 15.02 8.66 10.05
N PHE A 41 15.20 7.66 10.90
CA PHE A 41 14.18 6.76 11.38
C PHE A 41 14.35 6.65 12.90
N LEU A 42 13.27 6.87 13.65
CA LEU A 42 13.22 6.77 15.09
C LEU A 42 11.99 5.96 15.49
N GLU A 43 12.19 4.91 16.24
CA GLU A 43 11.14 4.14 16.86
C GLU A 43 11.37 4.15 18.37
N LEU A 44 10.34 4.53 19.12
CA LEU A 44 10.32 4.51 20.58
C LEU A 44 9.22 3.57 21.02
N LYS A 45 9.55 2.52 21.76
CA LYS A 45 8.59 1.54 22.26
C LYS A 45 8.62 1.52 23.78
N PHE A 46 7.44 1.65 24.36
CA PHE A 46 7.20 1.56 25.78
C PHE A 46 6.32 0.34 26.08
N ASP A 47 6.83 -0.54 26.92
CA ASP A 47 6.19 -1.79 27.32
C ASP A 47 5.98 -1.77 28.85
N HIS A 48 4.75 -2.03 29.31
CA HIS A 48 4.43 -1.99 30.74
C HIS A 48 3.53 -3.16 31.16
N ASP A 49 4.07 -4.00 32.04
CA ASP A 49 3.32 -5.03 32.76
C ASP A 49 2.50 -4.39 33.89
N ILE A 50 1.18 -4.52 33.79
CA ILE A 50 0.22 -3.95 34.74
C ILE A 50 -0.54 -5.03 35.52
N LYS A 51 -0.13 -6.30 35.43
CA LYS A 51 -0.77 -7.42 36.15
C LYS A 51 -0.91 -7.15 37.64
N ARG A 52 0.12 -6.60 38.28
CA ARG A 52 0.10 -6.24 39.71
C ARG A 52 -1.05 -5.28 40.05
N PHE A 53 -1.37 -4.33 39.15
CA PHE A 53 -2.44 -3.38 39.40
C PHE A 53 -3.83 -4.01 39.27
N ALA A 54 -3.96 -5.11 38.53
CA ALA A 54 -5.22 -5.85 38.45
C ALA A 54 -5.55 -6.58 39.76
N THR A 55 -4.54 -7.04 40.51
CA THR A 55 -4.73 -7.82 41.75
C THR A 55 -4.66 -6.98 43.03
N THR A 56 -3.77 -5.99 43.11
CA THR A 56 -3.51 -5.25 44.36
C THR A 56 -3.72 -3.73 44.26
N GLY A 57 -4.01 -3.21 43.07
CA GLY A 57 -4.02 -1.76 42.80
C GLY A 57 -5.40 -1.12 42.77
N THR A 58 -5.40 0.22 42.64
CA THR A 58 -6.55 1.04 42.27
C THR A 58 -6.33 1.60 40.86
N GLY A 59 -7.34 1.53 39.98
CA GLY A 59 -7.25 2.01 38.59
C GLY A 59 -7.96 1.11 37.57
N VAL A 60 -7.88 1.47 36.28
CA VAL A 60 -8.59 0.75 35.19
C VAL A 60 -8.17 -0.72 35.09
N ALA A 61 -6.91 -1.04 35.41
CA ALA A 61 -6.42 -2.41 35.46
C ALA A 61 -7.19 -3.30 36.46
N ARG A 62 -7.75 -2.72 37.54
CA ARG A 62 -8.53 -3.45 38.55
C ARG A 62 -9.79 -4.09 37.98
N ALA A 63 -10.34 -3.52 36.90
CA ALA A 63 -11.49 -4.09 36.18
C ALA A 63 -11.18 -5.48 35.59
N PHE A 64 -9.90 -5.85 35.43
CA PHE A 64 -9.48 -7.18 34.99
C PHE A 64 -9.14 -8.12 36.16
N GLY A 65 -9.22 -7.66 37.41
CA GLY A 65 -8.82 -8.46 38.57
C GLY A 65 -9.71 -9.68 38.84
N TRP A 66 -10.94 -9.69 38.35
CA TRP A 66 -11.83 -10.86 38.46
C TRP A 66 -11.37 -12.04 37.58
N LEU A 67 -10.59 -11.76 36.53
CA LEU A 67 -10.07 -12.78 35.60
C LEU A 67 -8.77 -13.43 36.12
N ASP A 68 -8.11 -12.79 37.09
CA ASP A 68 -6.78 -13.17 37.60
C ASP A 68 -5.80 -13.53 36.46
N PRO A 69 -5.50 -12.58 35.54
CA PRO A 69 -4.78 -12.91 34.31
C PRO A 69 -3.33 -13.33 34.58
N ASP A 70 -2.84 -14.31 33.82
CA ASP A 70 -1.45 -14.74 33.88
C ASP A 70 -0.54 -13.67 33.25
N THR A 71 -1.02 -12.99 32.21
CA THR A 71 -0.39 -11.84 31.55
C THR A 71 -1.37 -10.69 31.42
N LEU A 72 -0.97 -9.47 31.82
CA LEU A 72 -1.69 -8.24 31.52
C LEU A 72 -0.69 -7.11 31.27
N LYS A 73 -0.50 -6.76 29.99
CA LYS A 73 0.54 -5.82 29.55
C LYS A 73 -0.01 -4.88 28.49
N TYR A 74 0.39 -3.61 28.50
CA TYR A 74 0.18 -2.75 27.34
C TYR A 74 1.50 -2.32 26.70
N SER A 75 1.45 -2.07 25.40
CA SER A 75 2.56 -1.61 24.59
C SER A 75 2.16 -0.37 23.80
N LEU A 76 2.99 0.66 23.84
CA LEU A 76 2.85 1.88 23.05
C LEU A 76 4.09 2.05 22.19
N GLN A 77 3.91 2.43 20.93
CA GLN A 77 5.02 2.68 20.02
C GLN A 77 4.79 3.96 19.22
N TYR A 78 5.80 4.81 19.25
CA TYR A 78 5.93 5.96 18.39
C TYR A 78 6.94 5.68 17.27
N ARG A 79 6.63 6.16 16.06
CA ARG A 79 7.53 6.11 14.90
C ARG A 79 7.65 7.49 14.27
N GLY A 80 8.89 7.97 14.14
CA GLY A 80 9.28 9.21 13.48
C GLY A 80 10.20 8.92 12.30
N GLU A 81 9.90 9.47 11.14
CA GLU A 81 10.66 9.27 9.92
C GLU A 81 10.80 10.60 9.19
N GLY A 82 11.94 10.83 8.55
CA GLY A 82 12.07 12.03 7.73
C GLY A 82 13.18 11.95 6.69
N GLU A 83 13.02 12.79 5.68
CA GLU A 83 13.82 12.85 4.46
C GLU A 83 14.08 14.33 4.10
N GLY A 84 15.31 14.78 4.28
CA GLY A 84 15.73 16.15 4.03
C GLY A 84 15.96 16.49 2.56
N ILE A 85 15.89 15.50 1.65
CA ILE A 85 16.11 15.72 0.21
C ILE A 85 15.13 16.75 -0.38
N TYR A 86 13.93 16.87 0.21
CA TYR A 86 12.91 17.80 -0.25
C TYR A 86 13.12 19.23 0.25
N ASP A 87 14.00 19.46 1.22
CA ASP A 87 14.24 20.77 1.82
C ASP A 87 15.56 21.39 1.34
N TYR A 88 16.65 20.63 1.38
CA TYR A 88 17.99 21.09 0.99
C TYR A 88 18.70 20.14 0.03
N GLY A 89 17.99 19.12 -0.47
CA GLY A 89 18.54 18.24 -1.48
C GLY A 89 18.74 18.94 -2.83
N PRO A 90 19.15 18.17 -3.83
CA PRO A 90 19.31 18.62 -5.21
C PRO A 90 18.04 19.29 -5.76
N ARG A 91 18.19 20.26 -6.69
CA ARG A 91 17.09 21.13 -7.15
C ARG A 91 15.91 20.36 -7.75
N GLU A 92 16.18 19.19 -8.32
CA GLU A 92 15.18 18.25 -8.81
C GLU A 92 14.15 17.84 -7.74
N TRP A 93 14.54 17.87 -6.46
CA TRP A 93 13.73 17.45 -5.32
C TRP A 93 13.43 18.58 -4.31
N SER A 94 14.32 19.57 -4.18
CA SER A 94 14.09 20.72 -3.31
C SER A 94 13.30 21.84 -3.99
N ASP A 95 13.51 22.06 -5.30
CA ASP A 95 12.82 23.03 -6.15
C ASP A 95 11.96 22.34 -7.23
N GLN A 96 11.12 21.41 -6.77
CA GLN A 96 10.31 20.55 -7.66
C GLN A 96 9.37 21.36 -8.56
N PHE A 97 8.94 22.55 -8.12
CA PHE A 97 8.02 23.37 -8.89
C PHE A 97 8.69 23.88 -10.17
N ALA A 98 9.84 24.54 -10.06
CA ALA A 98 10.56 25.07 -11.22
C ALA A 98 10.96 23.95 -12.19
N VAL A 99 11.44 22.82 -11.66
CA VAL A 99 11.84 21.66 -12.47
C VAL A 99 10.66 21.03 -13.18
N THR A 100 9.53 20.82 -12.50
CA THR A 100 8.32 20.25 -13.11
C THR A 100 7.69 21.21 -14.12
N LYS A 101 7.71 22.52 -13.85
CA LYS A 101 7.18 23.56 -14.74
C LYS A 101 7.97 23.68 -16.05
N ALA A 102 9.27 23.39 -16.01
CA ALA A 102 10.12 23.37 -17.20
C ALA A 102 9.86 22.17 -18.14
N VAL A 103 9.16 21.14 -17.66
CA VAL A 103 8.83 19.95 -18.47
C VAL A 103 7.82 20.33 -19.55
N ARG A 104 8.17 20.03 -20.80
CA ARG A 104 7.22 19.98 -21.92
C ARG A 104 6.86 18.53 -22.18
N LEU A 105 5.57 18.25 -22.31
CA LEU A 105 5.09 16.93 -22.72
C LEU A 105 5.32 16.77 -24.23
N ASP A 106 5.72 15.58 -24.67
CA ASP A 106 5.87 15.23 -26.09
C ASP A 106 4.50 15.03 -26.77
N LEU A 107 3.62 16.03 -26.63
CA LEU A 107 2.31 16.07 -27.23
C LEU A 107 2.33 17.06 -28.40
N PRO A 108 1.91 16.66 -29.62
CA PRO A 108 1.84 17.57 -30.75
C PRO A 108 0.83 18.68 -30.45
N LEU A 109 1.21 19.90 -30.78
CA LEU A 109 0.37 21.07 -30.54
C LEU A 109 -0.68 21.15 -31.66
N VAL A 110 -1.79 20.44 -31.47
CA VAL A 110 -2.89 20.41 -32.45
C VAL A 110 -3.65 21.74 -32.37
N ARG A 111 -3.67 22.48 -33.48
CA ARG A 111 -4.42 23.75 -33.63
C ARG A 111 -5.47 23.61 -34.72
N LEU A 112 -6.67 24.12 -34.46
CA LEU A 112 -7.62 24.42 -35.52
C LEU A 112 -7.21 25.73 -36.21
N PRO A 113 -7.47 25.92 -37.52
CA PRO A 113 -7.31 27.21 -38.17
C PRO A 113 -8.08 28.28 -37.39
N ASN A 114 -7.37 29.32 -36.92
CA ASN A 114 -7.91 30.43 -36.13
C ASN A 114 -8.60 30.08 -34.79
N GLY A 115 -8.35 28.88 -34.22
CA GLY A 115 -8.89 28.45 -32.93
C GLY A 115 -7.84 28.35 -31.81
N PRO A 116 -8.26 28.28 -30.53
CA PRO A 116 -7.36 27.97 -29.43
C PRO A 116 -6.71 26.58 -29.61
N PRO A 117 -5.50 26.34 -29.05
CA PRO A 117 -4.88 25.02 -29.07
C PRO A 117 -5.81 23.96 -28.47
N LEU A 118 -5.93 22.81 -29.14
CA LEU A 118 -6.74 21.69 -28.63
C LEU A 118 -6.05 20.96 -27.46
N LEU A 119 -4.71 21.07 -27.39
CA LEU A 119 -3.89 20.48 -26.35
C LEU A 119 -2.92 21.53 -25.79
N THR A 120 -2.69 21.48 -24.48
CA THR A 120 -1.67 22.27 -23.80
C THR A 120 -0.54 21.34 -23.40
N PRO A 121 0.64 21.40 -24.06
CA PRO A 121 1.77 20.51 -23.76
C PRO A 121 2.53 20.90 -22.47
N VAL A 122 1.91 21.73 -21.63
CA VAL A 122 2.49 22.25 -20.38
C VAL A 122 1.60 21.83 -19.22
N LEU A 123 2.24 21.46 -18.11
CA LEU A 123 1.56 21.10 -16.88
C LEU A 123 0.97 22.33 -16.18
N PRO A 124 -0.30 22.31 -15.77
CA PRO A 124 -0.88 23.41 -15.01
C PRO A 124 -0.21 23.59 -13.64
N ASP A 125 0.09 24.84 -13.26
CA ASP A 125 0.75 25.17 -11.97
C ASP A 125 -0.01 24.59 -10.77
N ALA A 126 -1.35 24.59 -10.79
CA ALA A 126 -2.18 24.01 -9.73
C ALA A 126 -1.97 22.49 -9.55
N LEU A 127 -1.77 21.75 -10.65
CA LEU A 127 -1.49 20.32 -10.61
C LEU A 127 -0.13 20.05 -9.96
N ILE A 128 0.88 20.87 -10.31
CA ILE A 128 2.23 20.79 -9.75
C ILE A 128 2.19 21.04 -8.24
N HIS A 129 1.53 22.11 -7.79
CA HIS A 129 1.39 22.42 -6.38
C HIS A 129 0.70 21.31 -5.59
N ARG A 130 -0.44 20.80 -6.08
CA ARG A 130 -1.17 19.71 -5.41
C ARG A 130 -0.30 18.48 -5.19
N ARG A 131 0.51 18.13 -6.20
CA ARG A 131 1.40 16.98 -6.13
C ARG A 131 2.55 17.18 -5.16
N ILE A 132 3.22 18.34 -5.22
CA ILE A 132 4.32 18.66 -4.28
C ILE A 132 3.80 18.64 -2.84
N ALA A 133 2.60 19.21 -2.60
CA ALA A 133 1.97 19.18 -1.28
C ALA A 133 1.70 17.75 -0.80
N LEU A 134 1.13 16.89 -1.66
CA LEU A 134 0.91 15.48 -1.33
C LEU A 134 2.23 14.77 -1.00
N LEU A 135 3.23 14.86 -1.88
CA LEU A 135 4.54 14.23 -1.68
C LEU A 135 5.20 14.68 -0.38
N ARG A 136 5.24 15.99 -0.11
CA ARG A 136 5.83 16.53 1.12
C ARG A 136 5.05 16.11 2.36
N SER A 137 3.73 15.93 2.28
CA SER A 137 2.92 15.45 3.40
C SER A 137 3.18 13.99 3.77
N VAL A 138 3.59 13.15 2.80
CA VAL A 138 3.76 11.70 3.01
C VAL A 138 5.21 11.23 2.98
N ALA A 139 6.15 12.03 2.50
CA ALA A 139 7.54 11.61 2.31
C ALA A 139 8.57 12.50 3.01
N ARG A 140 8.23 13.74 3.37
CA ARG A 140 9.20 14.67 3.99
C ARG A 140 9.44 14.37 5.46
N GLN A 141 8.38 14.35 6.26
CA GLN A 141 8.42 14.06 7.69
C GLN A 141 7.13 13.35 8.09
N ARG A 142 7.25 12.27 8.87
CA ARG A 142 6.13 11.47 9.36
C ARG A 142 6.33 11.20 10.84
N HIS A 143 5.31 11.52 11.63
CA HIS A 143 5.29 11.26 13.06
C HIS A 143 3.98 10.53 13.37
N ARG A 144 4.09 9.32 13.92
CA ARG A 144 2.94 8.41 14.05
C ARG A 144 2.92 7.74 15.41
N PHE A 145 1.74 7.71 16.01
CA PHE A 145 1.40 6.68 16.99
C PHE A 145 1.19 5.37 16.24
N PHE A 146 2.23 4.53 16.26
CA PHE A 146 2.37 3.41 15.36
C PHE A 146 1.71 2.15 15.94
N LEU A 147 2.11 1.67 17.12
CA LEU A 147 1.45 0.56 17.81
C LEU A 147 0.89 1.01 19.15
N GLY A 148 -0.17 0.33 19.58
CA GLY A 148 -0.90 0.65 20.80
C GLY A 148 -1.87 -0.46 21.14
N TYR A 149 -1.45 -1.44 21.93
CA TYR A 149 -2.25 -2.62 22.20
C TYR A 149 -2.12 -3.11 23.65
N LEU A 150 -3.12 -3.85 24.08
CA LEU A 150 -3.21 -4.56 25.36
C LEU A 150 -3.12 -6.07 25.09
N ASP A 151 -2.25 -6.73 25.82
CA ASP A 151 -2.09 -8.19 25.88
C ASP A 151 -2.70 -8.72 27.17
N LEU A 152 -3.54 -9.75 27.02
CA LEU A 152 -4.22 -10.46 28.09
C LEU A 152 -4.02 -11.96 27.88
N GLY A 153 -3.43 -12.64 28.84
CA GLY A 153 -3.23 -14.10 28.80
C GLY A 153 -3.81 -14.77 30.03
N LYS A 154 -4.47 -15.92 29.85
CA LYS A 154 -4.93 -16.79 30.95
C LYS A 154 -4.96 -18.24 30.49
N GLY A 155 -4.15 -19.09 31.12
CA GLY A 155 -4.01 -20.50 30.78
C GLY A 155 -3.65 -20.68 29.29
N PRO A 156 -4.42 -21.45 28.50
CA PRO A 156 -4.14 -21.68 27.08
C PRO A 156 -4.58 -20.51 26.17
N VAL A 157 -5.17 -19.45 26.71
CA VAL A 157 -5.78 -18.36 25.92
C VAL A 157 -4.93 -17.11 25.99
N ASP A 158 -4.59 -16.56 24.83
CA ASP A 158 -4.01 -15.23 24.68
C ASP A 158 -4.92 -14.35 23.82
N ILE A 159 -5.07 -13.10 24.22
CA ILE A 159 -5.86 -12.09 23.53
C ILE A 159 -5.05 -10.80 23.44
N ARG A 160 -5.00 -10.21 22.25
CA ARG A 160 -4.40 -8.90 21.98
C ARG A 160 -5.42 -7.97 21.35
N ILE A 161 -5.61 -6.79 21.93
CA ILE A 161 -6.58 -5.79 21.46
C ILE A 161 -5.89 -4.45 21.24
N GLY A 162 -6.13 -3.84 20.09
CA GLY A 162 -5.70 -2.47 19.79
C GLY A 162 -4.98 -2.37 18.46
N ARG A 163 -4.16 -1.34 18.32
CA ARG A 163 -3.40 -1.04 17.12
C ARG A 163 -2.15 -1.92 17.04
N GLN A 164 -2.13 -2.85 16.09
CA GLN A 164 -1.08 -3.88 15.98
C GLN A 164 -0.78 -4.28 14.53
N ILE A 165 0.30 -5.04 14.36
CA ILE A 165 0.67 -5.70 13.10
C ILE A 165 0.60 -7.22 13.34
N LEU A 166 0.09 -7.94 12.36
CA LEU A 166 -0.03 -9.39 12.31
C LEU A 166 0.53 -9.88 10.97
N ALA A 167 1.51 -10.78 11.05
CA ALA A 167 2.10 -11.43 9.89
C ALA A 167 2.02 -12.94 10.08
N TRP A 168 1.46 -13.62 9.08
CA TRP A 168 1.34 -15.08 9.05
C TRP A 168 2.19 -15.75 7.97
N GLY A 169 2.71 -14.98 7.00
CA GLY A 169 3.61 -15.51 5.98
C GLY A 169 4.98 -15.89 6.54
N GLU A 170 5.60 -16.89 5.93
CA GLU A 170 6.90 -17.43 6.31
C GLU A 170 8.00 -17.09 5.30
N THR A 171 7.60 -16.75 4.06
CA THR A 171 8.51 -16.35 3.00
C THR A 171 8.86 -14.87 3.10
N ASP A 172 10.16 -14.55 2.91
CA ASP A 172 10.63 -13.18 2.85
C ASP A 172 10.28 -12.57 1.47
N ASN A 173 9.89 -11.30 1.45
CA ASN A 173 9.51 -10.49 0.27
C ASN A 173 8.23 -10.87 -0.49
N PHE A 174 7.90 -12.16 -0.61
CA PHE A 174 6.63 -12.58 -1.23
C PHE A 174 5.53 -12.62 -0.19
N ARG A 175 4.39 -12.01 -0.53
CA ARG A 175 3.27 -11.87 0.40
C ARG A 175 2.14 -12.78 -0.05
N LEU A 176 2.23 -14.04 0.31
CA LEU A 176 1.18 -15.02 0.04
C LEU A 176 0.16 -14.99 1.19
N LEU A 177 0.57 -15.39 2.40
CA LEU A 177 -0.23 -15.33 3.63
C LEU A 177 0.03 -14.06 4.45
N ASP A 178 0.93 -13.19 4.01
CA ASP A 178 1.27 -11.93 4.69
C ASP A 178 0.51 -10.70 4.14
N ASN A 179 -0.78 -10.83 3.82
CA ASN A 179 -1.63 -9.75 3.27
C ASN A 179 -2.58 -9.12 4.30
N ILE A 180 -2.46 -9.46 5.59
CA ILE A 180 -3.38 -8.99 6.63
C ILE A 180 -3.25 -7.48 6.85
N ASN A 181 -2.02 -7.01 7.05
CA ASN A 181 -1.72 -5.59 7.20
C ASN A 181 -1.36 -4.99 5.82
N PRO A 182 -2.00 -3.88 5.40
CA PRO A 182 -1.63 -3.21 4.15
C PRO A 182 -0.23 -2.58 4.24
N LEU A 183 0.39 -2.25 3.11
CA LEU A 183 1.69 -1.56 3.08
C LEU A 183 1.59 -0.07 2.83
N ASP A 184 2.58 0.68 3.32
CA ASP A 184 2.80 2.10 3.04
C ASP A 184 4.11 2.30 2.28
N ASN A 185 4.00 2.60 0.99
CA ASN A 185 5.16 2.78 0.10
C ASN A 185 5.52 4.26 -0.11
N SER A 186 4.90 5.17 0.65
CA SER A 186 5.04 6.61 0.43
C SER A 186 6.44 7.15 0.75
N PHE A 187 7.20 6.42 1.55
CA PHE A 187 8.53 6.79 2.03
C PHE A 187 9.48 5.62 1.78
N GLY A 188 10.59 5.87 1.07
CA GLY A 188 11.58 4.85 0.72
C GLY A 188 11.10 3.74 -0.25
N GLY A 189 9.79 3.58 -0.46
CA GLY A 189 9.24 2.63 -1.41
C GLY A 189 9.64 1.19 -1.13
N PHE A 190 9.85 0.39 -2.17
CA PHE A 190 10.28 -1.01 -2.04
C PHE A 190 11.75 -1.18 -1.63
N PHE A 191 12.51 -0.09 -1.50
CA PHE A 191 13.88 -0.14 -0.98
C PHE A 191 13.92 -0.26 0.54
N LEU A 192 12.80 -0.06 1.24
CA LEU A 192 12.67 -0.37 2.65
C LEU A 192 12.22 -1.82 2.85
N PRO A 193 12.74 -2.49 3.90
CA PRO A 193 12.28 -3.80 4.32
C PRO A 193 10.76 -3.88 4.44
N LEU A 194 10.20 -5.04 4.08
CA LEU A 194 8.76 -5.27 4.05
C LEU A 194 8.10 -5.03 5.42
N ASP A 195 8.77 -5.45 6.49
CA ASP A 195 8.31 -5.31 7.87
C ASP A 195 8.18 -3.86 8.33
N GLU A 196 9.05 -2.99 7.86
CA GLU A 196 8.99 -1.56 8.16
C GLU A 196 7.83 -0.85 7.45
N ARG A 197 7.38 -1.40 6.31
CA ARG A 197 6.29 -0.84 5.49
C ARG A 197 4.88 -1.23 5.94
N ARG A 198 4.73 -2.21 6.83
CA ARG A 198 3.40 -2.67 7.29
C ARG A 198 2.66 -1.57 8.04
N LEU A 199 1.41 -1.33 7.64
CA LEU A 199 0.52 -0.41 8.30
C LEU A 199 -0.22 -1.10 9.45
N PRO A 200 -0.16 -0.57 10.67
CA PRO A 200 -0.82 -1.17 11.81
C PRO A 200 -2.34 -0.98 11.72
N LEU A 201 -3.07 -2.02 12.07
CA LEU A 201 -4.53 -2.07 12.07
C LEU A 201 -5.07 -2.10 13.50
N ASP A 202 -6.25 -1.52 13.69
CA ASP A 202 -6.98 -1.64 14.95
C ASP A 202 -7.70 -3.00 14.93
N MET A 203 -7.22 -3.93 15.76
CA MET A 203 -7.46 -5.37 15.63
C MET A 203 -7.65 -6.04 16.99
N LEU A 204 -8.57 -7.01 17.02
CA LEU A 204 -8.64 -8.07 18.03
C LEU A 204 -7.93 -9.30 17.46
N ARG A 205 -7.00 -9.88 18.21
CA ARG A 205 -6.33 -11.15 17.92
C ARG A 205 -6.50 -12.04 19.13
N GLY A 206 -6.71 -13.34 18.91
CA GLY A 206 -6.73 -14.31 19.99
C GLY A 206 -6.19 -15.66 19.55
N SER A 207 -5.56 -16.38 20.46
CA SER A 207 -5.11 -17.75 20.26
C SER A 207 -5.53 -18.67 21.39
N TYR A 208 -5.74 -19.93 21.04
CA TYR A 208 -5.95 -21.03 21.98
C TYR A 208 -4.89 -22.10 21.74
N HIS A 209 -4.09 -22.37 22.78
CA HIS A 209 -3.02 -23.36 22.76
C HIS A 209 -3.55 -24.70 23.26
N PHE A 210 -3.65 -25.66 22.34
CA PHE A 210 -4.05 -27.03 22.69
C PHE A 210 -2.89 -27.87 23.25
N GLY A 211 -1.65 -27.41 23.04
CA GLY A 211 -0.45 -28.18 23.40
C GLY A 211 -0.31 -29.39 22.47
N SER A 212 -0.07 -30.56 23.05
CA SER A 212 0.08 -31.80 22.28
C SER A 212 -1.24 -32.55 22.14
N ILE A 213 -1.67 -32.80 20.90
CA ILE A 213 -2.86 -33.61 20.57
C ILE A 213 -2.39 -34.88 19.86
N GLY A 214 -2.28 -35.98 20.60
CA GLY A 214 -1.79 -37.26 20.06
C GLY A 214 -0.38 -37.10 19.46
N PRO A 215 -0.18 -37.40 18.15
CA PRO A 215 1.12 -37.25 17.52
C PRO A 215 1.50 -35.79 17.18
N LEU A 216 0.57 -34.85 17.31
CA LEU A 216 0.77 -33.45 17.02
C LEU A 216 1.29 -32.72 18.26
N ALA A 217 2.35 -31.94 18.10
CA ALA A 217 2.93 -31.07 19.11
C ALA A 217 2.62 -29.60 18.81
N ASP A 218 2.74 -28.74 19.83
CA ASP A 218 2.65 -27.28 19.74
C ASP A 218 1.44 -26.78 18.94
N THR A 219 0.30 -27.46 19.08
CA THR A 219 -0.88 -27.16 18.29
C THR A 219 -1.62 -25.97 18.87
N PHE A 220 -1.89 -24.96 18.04
CA PHE A 220 -2.71 -23.82 18.43
C PHE A 220 -3.59 -23.33 17.28
N LEU A 221 -4.74 -22.76 17.66
CA LEU A 221 -5.62 -22.02 16.77
C LEU A 221 -5.44 -20.54 17.08
N GLU A 222 -5.26 -19.72 16.04
CA GLU A 222 -5.17 -18.28 16.15
C GLU A 222 -6.16 -17.61 15.20
N GLY A 223 -6.89 -16.61 15.68
CA GLY A 223 -7.81 -15.81 14.89
C GLY A 223 -7.57 -14.32 15.06
N PHE A 224 -8.03 -13.55 14.08
CA PHE A 224 -8.07 -12.10 14.18
C PHE A 224 -9.34 -11.51 13.54
N ALA A 225 -9.68 -10.31 13.99
CA ALA A 225 -10.63 -9.42 13.34
C ALA A 225 -10.10 -7.98 13.42
N ALA A 226 -10.02 -7.29 12.29
CA ALA A 226 -9.54 -5.92 12.20
C ALA A 226 -10.57 -5.04 11.49
N VAL A 227 -10.80 -3.85 12.03
CA VAL A 227 -11.70 -2.86 11.46
C VAL A 227 -10.91 -1.76 10.75
N GLY A 228 -11.53 -1.17 9.73
CA GLY A 228 -11.07 0.10 9.20
C GLY A 228 -10.76 0.12 7.72
N ASN A 229 -10.59 1.35 7.22
CA ASN A 229 -10.42 1.69 5.82
C ASN A 229 -8.96 1.81 5.37
N LYS A 230 -8.00 1.42 6.23
CA LYS A 230 -6.58 1.50 5.87
C LYS A 230 -6.30 0.53 4.74
N ILE A 231 -5.66 0.99 3.69
CA ILE A 231 -5.22 0.24 2.50
C ILE A 231 -3.87 0.83 2.07
N SER A 232 -3.21 0.22 1.09
CA SER A 232 -2.06 0.84 0.43
C SER A 232 -2.56 1.99 -0.46
N LEU A 233 -2.77 3.18 0.12
CA LEU A 233 -3.28 4.37 -0.60
C LEU A 233 -2.27 4.95 -1.61
N LEU A 234 -1.03 4.47 -1.56
CA LEU A 234 0.02 4.74 -2.53
C LEU A 234 0.61 3.38 -2.91
N PRO A 235 -0.11 2.55 -3.72
CA PRO A 235 0.43 1.28 -4.18
C PRO A 235 1.79 1.46 -4.87
N PRO A 236 2.00 2.50 -5.71
CA PRO A 236 3.31 2.90 -6.15
C PRO A 236 3.95 3.91 -5.18
N ILE A 237 5.26 4.05 -5.32
CA ILE A 237 6.04 5.09 -4.67
C ILE A 237 5.44 6.47 -5.01
N ALA A 238 5.38 7.37 -4.01
CA ALA A 238 4.77 8.69 -4.17
C ALA A 238 5.36 9.45 -5.39
N PRO A 239 4.54 9.88 -6.37
CA PRO A 239 5.05 10.53 -7.57
C PRO A 239 5.92 11.74 -7.27
N GLY A 240 7.17 11.71 -7.74
CA GLY A 240 8.13 12.81 -7.54
C GLY A 240 9.05 12.60 -6.35
N SER A 241 8.92 11.43 -5.72
CA SER A 241 9.96 10.90 -4.85
C SER A 241 11.15 10.41 -5.68
N PRO A 242 12.39 10.50 -5.16
CA PRO A 242 13.58 9.91 -5.79
C PRO A 242 13.51 8.39 -5.95
N TRP A 243 12.58 7.72 -5.26
CA TRP A 243 12.43 6.26 -5.32
C TRP A 243 11.57 5.80 -6.50
N VAL A 244 10.87 6.71 -7.19
CA VAL A 244 10.05 6.35 -8.35
C VAL A 244 10.96 6.13 -9.56
N PRO A 245 10.83 5.01 -10.30
CA PRO A 245 11.55 4.82 -11.56
C PRO A 245 11.33 5.98 -12.53
N GLY A 246 12.40 6.42 -13.21
CA GLY A 246 12.34 7.52 -14.18
C GLY A 246 11.28 7.25 -15.26
N GLY A 247 10.46 8.26 -15.59
CA GLY A 247 9.36 8.15 -16.54
C GLY A 247 7.99 7.91 -15.90
N LEU A 248 7.90 7.14 -14.81
CA LEU A 248 6.64 6.86 -14.10
C LEU A 248 6.23 7.99 -13.14
N GLY A 249 7.16 8.90 -12.84
CA GLY A 249 6.92 10.04 -11.99
C GLY A 249 6.34 11.26 -12.70
N PHE A 250 6.14 11.28 -14.02
CA PHE A 250 5.61 12.49 -14.67
C PHE A 250 4.08 12.55 -14.56
N PRO A 251 3.51 13.72 -14.22
CA PRO A 251 2.07 13.84 -14.06
C PRO A 251 1.40 13.79 -15.43
N ASN A 252 0.42 12.91 -15.58
CA ASN A 252 -0.50 12.94 -16.72
C ASN A 252 -1.68 13.87 -16.37
N PRO A 253 -1.77 15.09 -16.93
CA PRO A 253 -2.87 16.00 -16.63
C PRO A 253 -4.23 15.53 -17.17
N ALA A 254 -4.25 14.45 -17.96
CA ALA A 254 -5.48 13.84 -18.48
C ALA A 254 -6.03 12.73 -17.58
N VAL A 255 -5.30 12.27 -16.54
CA VAL A 255 -5.73 11.17 -15.67
C VAL A 255 -5.70 11.60 -14.21
N ARG A 256 -6.82 11.37 -13.51
CA ARG A 256 -6.97 11.58 -12.08
C ARG A 256 -7.19 10.24 -11.38
N MET A 257 -6.27 9.88 -10.48
CA MET A 257 -6.45 8.73 -9.59
C MET A 257 -7.49 9.06 -8.51
N VAL A 258 -8.45 8.17 -8.32
CA VAL A 258 -9.55 8.32 -7.36
C VAL A 258 -9.62 7.04 -6.52
N PRO A 259 -9.08 7.02 -5.29
CA PRO A 259 -9.15 5.84 -4.44
C PRO A 259 -10.56 5.62 -3.91
N ASP A 260 -11.12 4.44 -4.17
CA ASP A 260 -12.38 3.90 -3.65
C ASP A 260 -12.04 2.95 -2.49
N VAL A 261 -11.89 3.53 -1.30
CA VAL A 261 -11.43 2.81 -0.10
C VAL A 261 -12.59 2.16 0.65
N PRO A 262 -12.35 1.04 1.37
CA PRO A 262 -13.35 0.42 2.23
C PRO A 262 -13.89 1.40 3.29
N ASN A 263 -15.06 1.12 3.84
CA ASN A 263 -15.60 1.92 4.94
C ASN A 263 -14.82 1.67 6.23
N ARG A 264 -14.86 2.63 7.16
CA ARG A 264 -14.23 2.49 8.49
C ARG A 264 -14.80 1.34 9.33
N ARG A 265 -16.02 0.89 9.02
CA ARG A 265 -16.71 -0.20 9.70
C ARG A 265 -16.49 -1.56 9.04
N ASP A 266 -15.85 -1.60 7.87
CA ASP A 266 -15.60 -2.86 7.18
C ASP A 266 -14.54 -3.68 7.94
N ILE A 267 -14.71 -5.00 7.87
CA ILE A 267 -13.95 -5.96 8.67
C ILE A 267 -13.08 -6.84 7.78
N ARG A 268 -11.83 -7.03 8.20
CA ARG A 268 -10.93 -8.12 7.81
C ARG A 268 -10.94 -9.15 8.93
N ALA A 269 -10.97 -10.44 8.61
CA ALA A 269 -10.94 -11.47 9.63
C ALA A 269 -10.47 -12.80 9.07
N GLY A 270 -9.98 -13.66 9.95
CA GLY A 270 -9.68 -15.04 9.62
C GLY A 270 -9.01 -15.78 10.75
N ALA A 271 -8.62 -17.02 10.46
CA ALA A 271 -7.98 -17.90 11.40
C ALA A 271 -6.88 -18.74 10.74
N ARG A 272 -5.92 -19.18 11.56
CA ARG A 272 -4.94 -20.19 11.22
C ARG A 272 -4.82 -21.24 12.30
N VAL A 273 -4.52 -22.46 11.89
CA VAL A 273 -4.07 -23.53 12.77
C VAL A 273 -2.61 -23.78 12.47
N VAL A 274 -1.81 -23.88 13.52
CA VAL A 274 -0.40 -24.26 13.44
C VAL A 274 -0.22 -25.53 14.27
N THR A 275 0.55 -26.47 13.75
CA THR A 275 0.84 -27.74 14.42
C THR A 275 2.20 -28.26 13.98
N THR A 276 2.88 -28.99 14.86
CA THR A 276 4.15 -29.65 14.54
C THR A 276 3.94 -31.17 14.57
N TYR A 277 4.31 -31.85 13.49
CA TYR A 277 4.36 -33.31 13.45
C TYR A 277 5.79 -33.74 13.13
N ARG A 278 6.44 -34.42 14.08
CA ARG A 278 7.88 -34.72 14.05
C ARG A 278 8.69 -33.42 13.93
N ASP A 279 9.52 -33.30 12.90
CA ASP A 279 10.38 -32.13 12.65
C ASP A 279 9.78 -31.13 11.65
N VAL A 280 8.48 -31.27 11.31
CA VAL A 280 7.79 -30.41 10.35
C VAL A 280 6.70 -29.62 11.04
N THR A 281 6.78 -28.29 10.94
CA THR A 281 5.71 -27.38 11.36
C THR A 281 4.83 -27.08 10.16
N TYR A 282 3.53 -27.28 10.33
CA TYR A 282 2.50 -27.01 9.33
C TYR A 282 1.61 -25.86 9.80
N THR A 283 1.26 -24.98 8.87
CA THR A 283 0.25 -23.95 9.05
C THR A 283 -0.81 -24.08 7.98
N VAL A 284 -2.08 -23.95 8.37
CA VAL A 284 -3.21 -23.75 7.44
C VAL A 284 -3.96 -22.51 7.88
N ALA A 285 -4.20 -21.59 6.94
CA ALA A 285 -4.83 -20.31 7.21
C ALA A 285 -5.93 -20.00 6.18
N HIS A 286 -7.00 -19.37 6.66
CA HIS A 286 -8.04 -18.78 5.82
C HIS A 286 -8.46 -17.42 6.37
N TYR A 287 -8.44 -16.39 5.54
CA TYR A 287 -8.83 -15.04 5.94
C TYR A 287 -9.29 -14.19 4.77
N TYR A 288 -10.04 -13.14 5.08
CA TYR A 288 -10.50 -12.13 4.12
C TYR A 288 -9.78 -10.81 4.42
N THR A 289 -9.14 -10.24 3.40
CA THR A 289 -8.43 -8.96 3.51
C THR A 289 -8.63 -8.10 2.28
N TYR A 290 -7.98 -6.95 2.23
CA TYR A 290 -7.87 -6.11 1.05
C TYR A 290 -6.41 -6.12 0.60
N LEU A 291 -6.18 -6.48 -0.67
CA LEU A 291 -4.84 -6.52 -1.24
C LEU A 291 -4.30 -5.10 -1.47
N ASP A 292 -2.99 -4.97 -1.56
CA ASP A 292 -2.34 -3.68 -1.80
C ASP A 292 -2.45 -3.22 -3.26
N VAL A 293 -2.71 -4.14 -4.18
CA VAL A 293 -2.91 -3.85 -5.60
C VAL A 293 -4.40 -3.63 -5.86
N PRO A 294 -4.84 -2.40 -6.20
CA PRO A 294 -6.23 -2.15 -6.54
C PRO A 294 -6.57 -2.66 -7.93
N GLY A 295 -7.84 -3.00 -8.13
CA GLY A 295 -8.43 -3.02 -9.47
C GLY A 295 -8.70 -1.59 -9.94
N VAL A 296 -8.28 -1.22 -11.14
CA VAL A 296 -8.45 0.15 -11.66
C VAL A 296 -9.53 0.17 -12.74
N ARG A 297 -10.53 1.04 -12.55
CA ARG A 297 -11.57 1.31 -13.55
C ARG A 297 -11.43 2.74 -14.07
N PHE A 298 -11.18 2.88 -15.37
CA PHE A 298 -11.14 4.19 -16.02
C PHE A 298 -12.54 4.66 -16.39
N GLN A 299 -12.86 5.90 -16.04
CA GLN A 299 -14.09 6.59 -16.42
C GLN A 299 -13.72 7.84 -17.21
N ILE A 300 -14.12 7.88 -18.48
CA ILE A 300 -13.90 9.01 -19.39
C ILE A 300 -14.77 10.20 -18.95
N PRO A 301 -14.30 11.45 -19.09
CA PRO A 301 -15.12 12.63 -18.84
C PRO A 301 -16.41 12.60 -19.69
N GLY A 302 -17.56 12.66 -19.03
CA GLY A 302 -18.85 12.82 -19.69
C GLY A 302 -19.06 14.25 -20.20
N LYS A 303 -19.79 14.38 -21.30
CA LYS A 303 -20.11 15.63 -22.00
C LYS A 303 -21.04 16.50 -21.15
N ASN A 304 -20.54 17.39 -20.28
CA ASN A 304 -21.37 18.48 -19.77
C ASN A 304 -21.57 19.52 -20.90
N PRO A 305 -22.80 19.76 -21.41
CA PRO A 305 -23.08 20.88 -22.32
C PRO A 305 -23.10 22.21 -21.53
N PRO A 306 -22.88 23.41 -22.13
CA PRO A 306 -22.38 23.78 -23.45
C PRO A 306 -21.00 24.49 -23.40
N LYS A 307 -20.21 24.33 -22.32
CA LYS A 307 -18.98 25.13 -22.15
C LYS A 307 -17.77 24.64 -22.94
N PHE A 308 -17.74 23.38 -23.38
CA PHE A 308 -16.59 22.83 -24.10
C PHE A 308 -17.04 21.96 -25.29
N PRO A 309 -16.70 22.32 -26.53
CA PRO A 309 -17.23 21.67 -27.73
C PRO A 309 -16.63 20.28 -28.03
N LEU A 310 -15.70 19.76 -27.22
CA LEU A 310 -15.04 18.48 -27.47
C LEU A 310 -14.85 17.67 -26.17
N ALA A 311 -15.11 16.36 -26.25
CA ALA A 311 -15.02 15.40 -25.14
C ALA A 311 -13.57 14.93 -24.87
N PHE A 312 -12.58 15.81 -25.02
CA PHE A 312 -11.19 15.47 -24.74
C PHE A 312 -10.86 15.67 -23.27
N PRO A 313 -10.11 14.74 -22.65
CA PRO A 313 -9.69 14.89 -21.27
C PRO A 313 -8.71 16.05 -21.14
N LYS A 314 -8.95 16.89 -20.13
CA LYS A 314 -8.12 18.06 -19.82
C LYS A 314 -8.14 18.30 -18.32
N PHE A 315 -7.23 19.13 -17.84
CA PHE A 315 -7.22 19.51 -16.43
C PHE A 315 -8.58 20.12 -16.00
N GLY A 316 -9.12 19.64 -14.88
CA GLY A 316 -10.48 19.93 -14.38
C GLY A 316 -11.60 19.08 -15.01
N HIS A 317 -11.29 18.28 -16.03
CA HIS A 317 -12.17 17.32 -16.71
C HIS A 317 -11.34 16.09 -17.14
N GLU A 318 -10.69 15.45 -16.17
CA GLU A 318 -9.77 14.33 -16.39
C GLU A 318 -10.48 12.97 -16.49
N ILE A 319 -9.84 11.99 -17.15
CA ILE A 319 -10.18 10.58 -17.02
C ILE A 319 -10.01 10.19 -15.55
N ASN A 320 -11.08 9.72 -14.92
CA ASN A 320 -11.01 9.23 -13.54
C ASN A 320 -10.57 7.77 -13.54
N ALA A 321 -9.39 7.49 -13.01
CA ALA A 321 -8.92 6.14 -12.71
C ALA A 321 -9.38 5.78 -11.29
N ILE A 322 -10.52 5.10 -11.18
CA ILE A 322 -11.13 4.71 -9.91
C ILE A 322 -10.42 3.45 -9.42
N GLU A 323 -9.66 3.56 -8.33
CA GLU A 323 -8.91 2.46 -7.72
C GLU A 323 -9.77 1.76 -6.68
N ARG A 324 -10.20 0.53 -6.96
CA ARG A 324 -11.06 -0.27 -6.09
C ARG A 324 -10.25 -1.34 -5.38
N PHE A 325 -10.51 -1.46 -4.08
CA PHE A 325 -9.91 -2.47 -3.23
C PHE A 325 -10.99 -3.46 -2.81
N PRO A 326 -11.31 -4.48 -3.63
CA PRO A 326 -12.27 -5.50 -3.22
C PRO A 326 -11.69 -6.35 -2.10
N ARG A 327 -12.58 -6.90 -1.27
CA ARG A 327 -12.20 -7.86 -0.24
C ARG A 327 -11.95 -9.21 -0.89
N VAL A 328 -10.77 -9.78 -0.65
CA VAL A 328 -10.29 -11.03 -1.24
C VAL A 328 -10.19 -12.11 -0.15
N PRO A 329 -10.88 -13.26 -0.29
CA PRO A 329 -10.56 -14.47 0.45
C PRO A 329 -9.20 -15.04 0.04
N ILE A 330 -8.40 -15.38 1.03
CA ILE A 330 -7.10 -16.03 0.87
C ILE A 330 -7.12 -17.30 1.72
N THR A 331 -6.88 -18.44 1.08
CA THR A 331 -6.68 -19.72 1.74
C THR A 331 -5.30 -20.21 1.42
N GLY A 332 -4.55 -20.67 2.39
CA GLY A 332 -3.25 -21.25 2.10
C GLY A 332 -2.64 -21.93 3.30
N GLY A 333 -1.39 -22.32 3.13
CA GLY A 333 -0.63 -22.97 4.17
C GLY A 333 0.86 -22.84 3.93
N SER A 334 1.60 -23.17 4.97
CA SER A 334 3.05 -23.24 4.94
C SER A 334 3.50 -24.53 5.61
N LEU A 335 4.70 -24.95 5.23
CA LEU A 335 5.44 -25.99 5.93
C LEU A 335 6.89 -25.56 6.05
N THR A 336 7.44 -25.78 7.25
CA THR A 336 8.82 -25.50 7.59
C THR A 336 9.46 -26.74 8.19
N PHE A 337 10.62 -27.14 7.67
CA PHE A 337 11.39 -28.27 8.19
C PHE A 337 12.90 -28.04 8.01
N PRO A 338 13.74 -28.57 8.93
CA PRO A 338 15.19 -28.51 8.79
C PRO A 338 15.68 -29.58 7.80
N ILE A 339 16.81 -29.30 7.14
CA ILE A 339 17.64 -30.30 6.46
C ILE A 339 19.02 -30.30 7.15
N PRO A 340 19.16 -31.03 8.28
CA PRO A 340 20.36 -30.98 9.11
C PRO A 340 21.67 -31.25 8.37
N PRO A 341 21.76 -32.20 7.41
CA PRO A 341 23.00 -32.44 6.66
C PRO A 341 23.53 -31.21 5.90
N TYR A 342 22.70 -30.23 5.60
CA TYR A 342 23.08 -29.00 4.89
C TYR A 342 23.02 -27.75 5.78
N TYR A 343 22.79 -27.90 7.10
CA TYR A 343 22.52 -26.77 8.01
C TYR A 343 21.47 -25.80 7.47
N ALA A 344 20.48 -26.34 6.75
CA ALA A 344 19.50 -25.57 6.01
C ALA A 344 18.12 -25.71 6.64
N ILE A 345 17.27 -24.71 6.44
CA ILE A 345 15.84 -24.75 6.75
C ILE A 345 15.11 -24.49 5.45
N VAL A 346 14.16 -25.36 5.11
CA VAL A 346 13.24 -25.13 4.00
C VAL A 346 11.95 -24.58 4.57
N ARG A 347 11.54 -23.42 4.05
CA ARG A 347 10.22 -22.84 4.27
C ARG A 347 9.52 -22.78 2.93
N SER A 348 8.30 -23.31 2.87
CA SER A 348 7.49 -23.24 1.67
C SER A 348 6.08 -22.79 2.04
N GLU A 349 5.50 -22.00 1.14
CA GLU A 349 4.24 -21.32 1.36
C GLU A 349 3.44 -21.36 0.06
N VAL A 350 2.14 -21.63 0.19
CA VAL A 350 1.21 -21.63 -0.93
C VAL A 350 -0.07 -20.91 -0.50
N ALA A 351 -0.60 -20.08 -1.39
CA ALA A 351 -1.87 -19.43 -1.17
C ALA A 351 -2.71 -19.44 -2.45
N TRP A 352 -4.00 -19.65 -2.26
CA TRP A 352 -5.04 -19.51 -3.26
C TRP A 352 -5.86 -18.26 -2.94
N LEU A 353 -5.79 -17.29 -3.84
CA LEU A 353 -6.51 -16.03 -3.76
C LEU A 353 -7.70 -16.09 -4.72
N GLN A 354 -8.91 -15.89 -4.20
CA GLN A 354 -10.13 -15.94 -5.02
C GLN A 354 -10.69 -14.53 -5.20
N GLY A 355 -10.86 -14.12 -6.47
CA GLY A 355 -11.38 -12.79 -6.81
C GLY A 355 -10.36 -11.66 -6.67
N GLU A 356 -9.05 -11.98 -6.68
CA GLU A 356 -8.01 -10.97 -6.79
C GLU A 356 -8.19 -10.16 -8.10
N PRO A 357 -8.18 -8.82 -8.04
CA PRO A 357 -8.22 -7.99 -9.23
C PRO A 357 -6.99 -8.24 -10.09
N MET A 358 -7.22 -8.66 -11.34
CA MET A 358 -6.17 -8.77 -12.33
C MET A 358 -6.48 -7.84 -13.49
N ASN A 359 -5.44 -7.19 -14.01
CA ASN A 359 -5.52 -6.56 -15.32
C ASN A 359 -5.57 -7.69 -16.35
N ARG A 360 -6.75 -7.94 -16.90
CA ARG A 360 -6.90 -8.81 -18.08
C ARG A 360 -6.65 -7.92 -19.28
N GLN A 361 -5.64 -8.24 -20.08
CA GLN A 361 -5.57 -7.70 -21.43
C GLN A 361 -6.90 -8.04 -22.13
N GLY A 362 -7.67 -7.02 -22.47
CA GLY A 362 -8.89 -7.18 -23.25
C GLY A 362 -8.59 -7.94 -24.54
N ARG A 363 -9.57 -8.71 -25.03
CA ARG A 363 -9.53 -9.26 -26.40
C ARG A 363 -10.08 -8.25 -27.42
N GLY A 364 -10.05 -6.96 -27.07
CA GLY A 364 -10.58 -5.87 -27.87
C GLY A 364 -9.80 -5.68 -29.17
N SER A 365 -10.42 -5.03 -30.15
CA SER A 365 -9.75 -4.71 -31.41
C SER A 365 -8.96 -3.41 -31.26
N SER A 366 -7.74 -3.35 -31.80
CA SER A 366 -6.99 -2.09 -31.88
C SER A 366 -7.75 -1.00 -32.66
N ALA A 367 -8.69 -1.37 -33.54
CA ALA A 367 -9.57 -0.43 -34.22
C ALA A 367 -10.43 0.40 -33.26
N ASP A 368 -10.82 -0.15 -32.11
CA ASP A 368 -11.71 0.50 -31.14
C ASP A 368 -11.00 1.65 -30.37
N SER A 369 -9.66 1.66 -30.39
CA SER A 369 -8.83 2.73 -29.83
C SER A 369 -8.61 3.92 -30.77
N GLN A 370 -8.81 3.73 -32.08
CA GLN A 370 -8.55 4.74 -33.12
C GLN A 370 -9.83 5.37 -33.65
N CYS A 371 -10.97 4.73 -33.41
CA CYS A 371 -12.24 5.04 -34.04
C CYS A 371 -13.28 5.46 -33.01
N GLY A 372 -13.92 6.62 -33.21
CA GLY A 372 -15.06 7.01 -32.39
C GLY A 372 -16.23 6.03 -32.56
N PRO A 373 -17.08 5.83 -31.52
CA PRO A 373 -18.28 5.00 -31.62
C PRO A 373 -19.18 5.47 -32.80
N GLY A 374 -19.51 4.56 -33.71
CA GLY A 374 -20.30 4.86 -34.92
C GLY A 374 -19.49 5.45 -36.08
N SER A 375 -18.15 5.42 -36.02
CA SER A 375 -17.30 5.85 -37.13
C SER A 375 -17.57 5.03 -38.39
N ALA A 376 -17.88 5.74 -39.49
CA ALA A 376 -18.13 5.16 -40.80
C ALA A 376 -16.84 4.81 -41.57
N ALA A 377 -15.66 5.06 -40.99
CA ALA A 377 -14.41 4.73 -41.66
C ALA A 377 -14.24 3.20 -41.81
N PRO A 378 -13.75 2.70 -42.96
CA PRO A 378 -13.70 1.26 -43.27
C PRO A 378 -12.95 0.43 -42.23
N GLN A 379 -11.88 1.00 -41.64
CA GLN A 379 -11.10 0.37 -40.58
C GLN A 379 -11.82 0.26 -39.23
N CYS A 380 -12.95 0.96 -39.05
CA CYS A 380 -13.66 1.09 -37.77
C CYS A 380 -14.84 0.13 -37.61
N GLY A 381 -15.20 -0.66 -38.65
CA GLY A 381 -16.26 -1.67 -38.57
C GLY A 381 -17.68 -1.15 -38.31
N GLY A 382 -17.91 0.17 -38.38
CA GLY A 382 -19.24 0.79 -38.28
C GLY A 382 -20.00 0.47 -36.98
N SER A 383 -21.32 0.32 -37.10
CA SER A 383 -22.21 -0.06 -35.98
C SER A 383 -21.95 -1.47 -35.41
N ALA A 384 -21.28 -2.34 -36.17
CA ALA A 384 -20.90 -3.66 -35.69
C ALA A 384 -19.79 -3.59 -34.63
N ALA A 385 -18.93 -2.56 -34.66
CA ALA A 385 -17.98 -2.29 -33.57
C ALA A 385 -18.74 -1.95 -32.30
N LEU A 386 -19.64 -0.96 -32.36
CA LEU A 386 -20.48 -0.56 -31.22
C LEU A 386 -21.25 -1.74 -30.59
N HIS A 387 -21.86 -2.61 -31.40
CA HIS A 387 -22.57 -3.78 -30.88
C HIS A 387 -21.67 -4.91 -30.37
N ARG A 388 -20.42 -5.05 -30.86
CA ARG A 388 -19.43 -5.93 -30.19
C ARG A 388 -19.12 -5.34 -28.82
N LEU A 389 -18.91 -4.04 -28.79
CA LEU A 389 -18.50 -3.32 -27.62
C LEU A 389 -19.56 -3.35 -26.48
N GLU A 390 -20.84 -3.23 -26.84
CA GLU A 390 -21.98 -3.34 -25.91
C GLU A 390 -22.21 -4.76 -25.36
N ARG A 391 -21.78 -5.79 -26.09
CA ARG A 391 -21.94 -7.20 -25.70
C ARG A 391 -20.83 -7.70 -24.78
N GLU A 392 -19.68 -7.04 -24.77
CA GLU A 392 -18.57 -7.39 -23.90
C GLU A 392 -18.82 -6.86 -22.48
N ASN A 393 -18.95 -7.80 -21.53
CA ASN A 393 -19.22 -7.50 -20.13
C ASN A 393 -17.97 -6.90 -19.46
N ASN A 394 -17.67 -5.63 -19.73
CA ASN A 394 -16.46 -4.92 -19.30
C ASN A 394 -16.50 -4.43 -17.83
N VAL A 395 -17.40 -4.97 -17.01
CA VAL A 395 -17.52 -4.65 -15.57
C VAL A 395 -16.60 -5.46 -14.67
N GLU A 396 -15.91 -6.48 -15.19
CA GLU A 396 -15.07 -7.40 -14.41
C GLU A 396 -13.62 -7.53 -14.92
N GLY A 397 -13.17 -6.66 -15.85
CA GLY A 397 -11.80 -6.69 -16.39
C GLY A 397 -11.08 -5.35 -16.21
N GLY A 398 -9.97 -5.35 -15.48
CA GLY A 398 -9.00 -4.25 -15.49
C GLY A 398 -8.25 -4.20 -16.82
N LEU A 399 -8.13 -2.99 -17.38
CA LEU A 399 -7.40 -2.61 -18.61
C LEU A 399 -7.83 -3.30 -19.92
N ASP A 400 -8.93 -2.81 -20.50
CA ASP A 400 -8.87 -2.43 -21.91
C ASP A 400 -8.20 -1.05 -21.96
N PRO A 401 -6.96 -0.88 -22.48
CA PRO A 401 -6.24 0.39 -22.38
C PRO A 401 -6.90 1.53 -23.17
N PHE A 402 -7.97 1.26 -23.92
CA PHE A 402 -8.63 2.28 -24.72
C PHE A 402 -10.15 2.15 -24.66
N VAL A 403 -10.73 3.15 -23.99
CA VAL A 403 -12.07 3.67 -24.27
C VAL A 403 -13.23 2.70 -24.04
N TYR A 404 -13.85 2.78 -22.87
CA TYR A 404 -15.31 2.60 -22.82
C TYR A 404 -16.05 3.70 -22.09
N PRO A 405 -16.99 4.36 -22.76
CA PRO A 405 -17.95 5.22 -22.14
C PRO A 405 -19.11 4.37 -21.59
N ARG A 406 -19.44 4.54 -20.32
CA ARG A 406 -20.85 4.46 -19.94
C ARG A 406 -21.53 5.69 -20.52
N PHE A 407 -21.90 5.62 -21.79
CA PHE A 407 -22.87 6.53 -22.41
C PHE A 407 -24.25 5.93 -22.15
N LEU A 408 -24.98 6.55 -21.23
CA LEU A 408 -26.35 6.98 -21.49
C LEU A 408 -26.44 8.44 -21.05
#